data_AF-A0A8B7A117-F1
#
_entry.id   AF-A0A8B7A117-F1
#
_cell.length_a   1.000
_cell.length_b   1.000
_cell.length_c   1.000
_cell.angle_alpha   90.00
_cell.angle_beta   90.00
_cell.angle_gamma   90.00
#
_symmetry.space_group_name_H-M   'P 1'
#
loop_
_entity.id
_entity.type
_entity.pdbx_description
1 polymer ?
#
loop_
_entity_poly.entity_id
_entity_poly.type
_entity_poly.pdbx_seq_one_letter_code
_entity_poly.pdbx_strand_id
1 'polypeptide(L)'
;MVARRRKREAKEAEERLPSPPGYSAIPIKFSEKQQASHYLYVREHRVREGTKSPWPHKRTLFVLNVPPYCTEECLSRLFSPCGSVQSVELQERPDLTESPKEPTSKFFHPKPVPGFQVAYVVFRKPSGVSAALALKDPLLVSTESHPVKTGVHKWISEYADSVLDPEALRAEVDTFMEAYDKKTAEEEAKAKEEEGVPDEEGWVKVTRRGRRSALPWTEAASLRVLEREKQKRARKELLNFYAWQHRETKMEHLAQLRKKFEEDKQRIELMRAQRKFRPY
;
A
#
# COMPACT_ATOMS: atom_id res chain seq x y z
N MET A 1 -12.40 -25.04 70.13
CA MET A 1 -11.33 -25.08 69.11
C MET A 1 -11.83 -25.90 67.92
N VAL A 2 -12.18 -25.26 66.80
CA VAL A 2 -12.57 -25.96 65.57
C VAL A 2 -11.54 -25.60 64.50
N ALA A 3 -10.67 -26.56 64.18
CA ALA A 3 -9.60 -26.41 63.21
C ALA A 3 -10.19 -26.43 61.78
N ARG A 4 -10.24 -25.25 61.14
CA ARG A 4 -10.58 -25.14 59.71
C ARG A 4 -9.41 -25.60 58.85
N ARG A 5 -9.52 -26.82 58.32
CA ARG A 5 -8.61 -27.40 57.33
C ARG A 5 -8.75 -26.61 56.01
N ARG A 6 -7.82 -25.70 55.71
CA ARG A 6 -7.74 -25.01 54.41
C ARG A 6 -7.36 -26.03 53.34
N LYS A 7 -8.32 -26.36 52.48
CA LYS A 7 -8.11 -27.13 51.24
C LYS A 7 -7.23 -26.27 50.32
N ARG A 8 -5.98 -26.68 50.10
CA ARG A 8 -5.11 -26.06 49.08
C ARG A 8 -5.63 -26.49 47.72
N GLU A 9 -6.25 -25.58 46.99
CA GLU A 9 -6.50 -25.75 45.56
C GLU A 9 -5.15 -25.70 44.85
N ALA A 10 -4.74 -26.83 44.29
CA ALA A 10 -3.64 -26.90 43.35
C ALA A 10 -4.10 -26.18 42.07
N LYS A 11 -3.74 -24.90 41.95
CA LYS A 11 -3.77 -24.20 40.66
C LYS A 11 -2.64 -24.79 39.81
N GLU A 12 -2.98 -25.71 38.91
CA GLU A 12 -2.20 -25.95 37.71
C GLU A 12 -2.05 -24.61 37.00
N ALA A 13 -0.87 -24.02 37.11
CA ALA A 13 -0.46 -22.94 36.23
C ALA A 13 -0.22 -23.59 34.85
N GLU A 14 -1.25 -23.66 34.01
CA GLU A 14 -1.02 -23.75 32.57
C GLU A 14 -0.10 -22.57 32.23
N GLU A 15 1.15 -22.85 31.87
CA GLU A 15 2.07 -21.86 31.30
C GLU A 15 1.37 -21.26 30.08
N ARG A 16 0.73 -20.11 30.27
CA ARG A 16 0.09 -19.37 29.19
C ARG A 16 1.20 -18.85 28.30
N LEU A 17 1.46 -19.58 27.22
CA LEU A 17 2.32 -19.13 26.14
C LEU A 17 1.89 -17.69 25.76
N PRO A 18 2.84 -16.77 25.56
CA PRO A 18 2.53 -15.36 25.34
C PRO A 18 1.88 -15.17 23.96
N SER A 19 0.55 -15.25 23.89
CA SER A 19 -0.21 -15.09 22.64
C SER A 19 -1.06 -13.82 22.63
N PRO A 20 -1.21 -13.16 21.47
CA PRO A 20 -2.21 -12.12 21.29
C PRO A 20 -3.64 -12.66 21.51
N PRO A 21 -4.61 -11.81 21.92
CA PRO A 21 -5.96 -12.26 22.20
C PRO A 21 -6.61 -12.93 20.97
N GLY A 22 -7.08 -14.17 21.15
CA GLY A 22 -7.71 -14.96 20.09
C GLY A 22 -6.74 -15.75 19.20
N TYR A 23 -5.46 -15.84 19.56
CA TYR A 23 -4.46 -16.66 18.86
C TYR A 23 -3.94 -17.79 19.75
N SER A 24 -3.75 -18.97 19.14
CA SER A 24 -2.98 -20.07 19.73
C SER A 24 -1.51 -19.90 19.39
N ALA A 25 -0.61 -20.04 20.37
CA ALA A 25 0.83 -19.99 20.13
C ALA A 25 1.37 -21.40 19.90
N ILE A 26 2.03 -21.60 18.75
CA ILE A 26 2.73 -22.84 18.41
C ILE A 26 4.24 -22.58 18.51
N PRO A 27 4.96 -23.23 19.44
CA PRO A 27 6.42 -23.14 19.47
C PRO A 27 7.02 -23.83 18.25
N ILE A 28 8.00 -23.18 17.63
CA ILE A 28 8.83 -23.74 16.56
C ILE A 28 10.30 -23.62 16.93
N LYS A 29 11.08 -24.64 16.57
CA LYS A 29 12.54 -24.66 16.72
C LYS A 29 13.18 -24.79 15.35
N PHE A 30 14.29 -24.09 15.12
CA PHE A 30 15.00 -24.20 13.86
C PHE A 30 15.69 -25.57 13.72
N SER A 31 16.40 -26.00 14.76
CA SER A 31 17.13 -27.27 14.83
C SER A 31 16.94 -27.89 16.22
N GLU A 32 17.06 -29.21 16.34
CA GLU A 32 17.02 -29.93 17.62
C GLU A 32 18.09 -29.43 18.60
N LYS A 33 19.20 -28.92 18.07
CA LYS A 33 20.32 -28.36 18.85
C LYS A 33 19.99 -27.02 19.51
N GLN A 34 18.97 -26.31 19.03
CA GLN A 34 18.63 -25.00 19.56
C GLN A 34 17.68 -25.10 20.76
N GLN A 35 18.03 -24.37 21.82
CA GLN A 35 17.20 -24.25 23.01
C GLN A 35 16.11 -23.18 22.86
N ALA A 36 16.34 -22.15 22.04
CA ALA A 36 15.38 -21.07 21.80
C ALA A 36 14.24 -21.53 20.89
N SER A 37 13.01 -21.25 21.30
CA SER A 37 11.80 -21.44 20.50
C SER A 37 11.28 -20.10 19.99
N HIS A 38 10.93 -20.05 18.70
CA HIS A 38 10.13 -18.98 18.12
C HIS A 38 8.64 -19.35 18.21
N TYR A 39 7.74 -18.38 18.31
CA TYR A 39 6.31 -18.66 18.42
C TYR A 39 5.56 -18.21 17.17
N LEU A 40 4.85 -19.14 16.54
CA LEU A 40 3.86 -18.83 15.51
C LEU A 40 2.52 -18.58 16.17
N TYR A 41 1.82 -17.53 15.75
CA TYR A 41 0.49 -17.23 16.28
C TYR A 41 -0.58 -17.61 15.28
N VAL A 42 -1.41 -18.54 15.66
CA VAL A 42 -2.34 -19.22 14.76
C VAL A 42 -3.78 -18.91 15.14
N ARG A 43 -4.61 -18.65 14.14
CA ARG A 43 -6.04 -18.39 14.31
C ARG A 43 -6.83 -18.96 13.14
N GLU A 44 -8.07 -19.37 13.39
CA GLU A 44 -9.02 -19.67 12.32
C GLU A 44 -9.26 -18.40 11.48
N HIS A 45 -9.05 -18.48 10.17
CA HIS A 45 -9.33 -17.35 9.30
C HIS A 45 -10.85 -17.16 9.15
N ARG A 46 -11.34 -16.00 9.61
CA ARG A 46 -12.74 -15.60 9.51
C ARG A 46 -12.86 -14.37 8.64
N VAL A 47 -13.38 -14.55 7.44
CA VAL A 47 -13.73 -13.46 6.53
C VAL A 47 -15.15 -13.01 6.86
N ARG A 48 -15.40 -11.68 6.79
CA ARG A 48 -16.76 -11.13 6.96
C ARG A 48 -17.67 -11.68 5.84
N GLU A 49 -18.84 -12.17 6.22
CA GLU A 49 -19.85 -12.68 5.28
C GLU A 49 -20.11 -11.63 4.18
N GLY A 50 -19.92 -12.02 2.92
CA GLY A 50 -20.12 -11.15 1.74
C GLY A 50 -18.85 -10.67 1.03
N THR A 51 -17.65 -10.90 1.58
CA THR A 51 -16.39 -10.58 0.87
C THR A 51 -15.95 -11.79 0.04
N LYS A 52 -15.77 -11.63 -1.28
CA LYS A 52 -15.20 -12.67 -2.15
C LYS A 52 -13.70 -12.82 -1.83
N SER A 53 -13.35 -13.62 -0.84
CA SER A 53 -11.96 -14.00 -0.59
C SER A 53 -11.59 -15.21 -1.46
N PRO A 54 -10.35 -15.30 -1.97
CA PRO A 54 -9.86 -16.50 -2.64
C PRO A 54 -9.79 -17.73 -1.70
N TRP A 55 -9.82 -17.49 -0.39
CA TRP A 55 -9.66 -18.51 0.64
C TRP A 55 -11.00 -19.11 1.12
N PRO A 56 -11.12 -20.45 1.19
CA PRO A 56 -12.35 -21.10 1.65
C PRO A 56 -12.58 -20.93 3.16
N HIS A 57 -13.82 -20.60 3.54
CA HIS A 57 -14.24 -20.46 4.93
C HIS A 57 -14.05 -21.78 5.73
N LYS A 58 -13.70 -21.66 7.02
CA LYS A 58 -13.55 -22.79 7.98
C LYS A 58 -12.49 -23.84 7.62
N ARG A 59 -11.76 -23.65 6.52
CA ARG A 59 -10.66 -24.52 6.06
C ARG A 59 -9.31 -23.82 6.03
N THR A 60 -9.30 -22.53 6.38
CA THR A 60 -8.15 -21.64 6.28
C THR A 60 -7.64 -21.28 7.65
N LEU A 61 -6.34 -21.46 7.81
CA LEU A 61 -5.59 -21.16 9.02
C LEU A 61 -4.76 -19.92 8.75
N PHE A 62 -4.96 -18.90 9.59
CA PHE A 62 -4.22 -17.66 9.56
C PHE A 62 -3.05 -17.76 10.53
N VAL A 63 -1.83 -17.60 10.02
CA VAL A 63 -0.59 -17.70 10.80
C VAL A 63 0.14 -16.38 10.77
N LEU A 64 0.40 -15.80 11.93
CA LEU A 64 1.20 -14.61 12.12
C LEU A 64 2.61 -14.96 12.60
N ASN A 65 3.51 -13.99 12.46
CA ASN A 65 4.89 -14.07 12.93
C ASN A 65 5.69 -15.17 12.24
N VAL A 66 5.46 -15.39 10.95
CA VAL A 66 6.20 -16.38 10.17
C VAL A 66 7.61 -15.84 9.88
N PRO A 67 8.68 -16.54 10.29
CA PRO A 67 10.04 -16.09 10.03
C PRO A 67 10.40 -16.08 8.54
N PRO A 68 11.34 -15.21 8.11
CA PRO A 68 11.76 -15.10 6.70
C PRO A 68 12.53 -16.32 6.17
N TYR A 69 12.87 -17.28 7.03
CA TYR A 69 13.48 -18.55 6.63
C TYR A 69 12.46 -19.66 6.39
N CYS A 70 11.19 -19.47 6.74
CA CYS A 70 10.14 -20.46 6.53
C CYS A 70 9.55 -20.30 5.12
N THR A 71 9.81 -21.25 4.22
CA THR A 71 9.19 -21.31 2.89
C THR A 71 7.79 -21.95 2.95
N GLU A 72 7.02 -21.83 1.86
CA GLU A 72 5.70 -22.46 1.72
C GLU A 72 5.77 -23.98 1.91
N GLU A 73 6.80 -24.61 1.33
CA GLU A 73 7.08 -26.05 1.51
C GLU A 73 7.37 -26.40 2.96
N CYS A 74 8.10 -25.53 3.67
CA CYS A 74 8.37 -25.72 5.09
C CYS A 74 7.08 -25.68 5.91
N LEU A 75 6.21 -24.71 5.66
CA LEU A 75 4.92 -24.60 6.35
C LEU A 75 4.00 -25.79 6.01
N SER A 76 3.97 -26.23 4.76
CA SER A 76 3.22 -27.42 4.34
C SER A 76 3.65 -28.66 5.11
N ARG A 77 4.97 -28.86 5.29
CA ARG A 77 5.53 -29.96 6.09
C ARG A 77 5.20 -29.82 7.58
N LEU A 78 5.35 -28.63 8.15
CA LEU A 78 5.05 -28.35 9.56
C LEU A 78 3.59 -28.65 9.90
N PHE A 79 2.66 -28.37 8.99
CA PHE A 79 1.23 -28.61 9.20
C PHE A 79 0.72 -29.96 8.65
N SER A 80 1.55 -30.75 7.98
CA SER A 80 1.19 -32.08 7.48
C SER A 80 0.67 -33.03 8.56
N PRO A 81 1.21 -33.06 9.80
CA PRO A 81 0.66 -33.89 10.87
C PRO A 81 -0.75 -33.48 11.31
N CYS A 82 -1.11 -32.20 11.15
CA CYS A 82 -2.43 -31.67 11.50
C CYS A 82 -3.49 -32.01 10.44
N GLY A 83 -3.07 -32.17 9.18
CA GLY A 83 -3.96 -32.58 8.09
C GLY A 83 -3.36 -32.34 6.70
N SER A 84 -4.08 -32.80 5.68
CA SER A 84 -3.67 -32.59 4.28
C SER A 84 -3.80 -31.12 3.87
N VAL A 85 -2.66 -30.47 3.60
CA VAL A 85 -2.59 -29.10 3.10
C VAL A 85 -2.92 -29.07 1.60
N GLN A 86 -3.69 -28.07 1.17
CA GLN A 86 -4.08 -27.82 -0.22
C GLN A 86 -3.19 -26.75 -0.85
N SER A 87 -3.06 -25.61 -0.19
CA SER A 87 -2.19 -24.51 -0.61
C SER A 87 -1.68 -23.74 0.61
N VAL A 88 -0.51 -23.13 0.47
CA VAL A 88 0.08 -22.22 1.43
C VAL A 88 0.40 -20.94 0.67
N GLU A 89 -0.05 -19.79 1.18
CA GLU A 89 0.24 -18.50 0.60
C GLU A 89 0.90 -17.60 1.65
N LEU A 90 2.06 -17.02 1.32
CA LEU A 90 2.77 -16.07 2.16
C LEU A 90 2.51 -14.62 1.69
N GLN A 91 2.24 -13.73 2.64
CA GLN A 91 2.01 -12.31 2.40
C GLN A 91 2.81 -11.46 3.40
N GLU A 92 3.39 -10.35 2.93
CA GLU A 92 4.10 -9.40 3.81
C GLU A 92 3.15 -8.63 4.74
N ARG A 93 1.91 -8.37 4.28
CA ARG A 93 0.87 -7.69 5.05
C ARG A 93 -0.41 -8.50 4.97
N PRO A 94 -1.23 -8.53 6.04
CA PRO A 94 -2.51 -9.26 6.07
C PRO A 94 -3.61 -8.60 5.21
N ASP A 95 -3.27 -7.63 4.37
CA ASP A 95 -4.22 -6.86 3.59
C ASP A 95 -4.56 -7.61 2.30
N LEU A 96 -5.87 -7.81 2.07
CA LEU A 96 -6.52 -8.35 0.87
C LEU A 96 -6.22 -7.58 -0.43
N THR A 97 -5.42 -6.51 -0.36
CA THR A 97 -4.99 -5.79 -1.54
C THR A 97 -4.03 -6.67 -2.31
N GLU A 98 -4.59 -7.48 -3.21
CA GLU A 98 -3.91 -7.90 -4.43
C GLU A 98 -3.36 -6.62 -5.07
N SER A 99 -2.11 -6.27 -4.76
CA SER A 99 -1.38 -5.38 -5.64
C SER A 99 -1.48 -6.01 -7.03
N PRO A 100 -1.82 -5.23 -8.08
CA PRO A 100 -1.88 -5.77 -9.42
C PRO A 100 -0.59 -6.53 -9.65
N LYS A 101 -0.69 -7.85 -9.83
CA LYS A 101 0.44 -8.67 -10.26
C LYS A 101 0.71 -8.21 -11.69
N GLU A 102 1.49 -7.14 -11.82
CA GLU A 102 2.09 -6.77 -13.09
C GLU A 102 2.72 -8.05 -13.65
N PRO A 103 2.68 -8.27 -14.97
CA PRO A 103 3.28 -9.47 -15.56
C PRO A 103 4.74 -9.53 -15.12
N THR A 104 5.02 -10.39 -14.15
CA THR A 104 6.34 -10.52 -13.56
C THR A 104 7.21 -11.12 -14.63
N SER A 105 8.12 -10.31 -15.18
CA SER A 105 9.21 -10.85 -15.99
C SER A 105 9.95 -11.92 -15.18
N LYS A 106 10.40 -12.99 -15.83
CA LYS A 106 11.05 -14.10 -15.12
C LYS A 106 12.33 -13.62 -14.42
N PHE A 107 12.98 -12.61 -15.01
CA PHE A 107 14.28 -12.11 -14.58
C PHE A 107 14.23 -10.83 -13.73
N PHE A 108 13.28 -9.92 -13.99
CA PHE A 108 13.15 -8.67 -13.24
C PHE A 108 11.97 -8.75 -12.28
N HIS A 109 12.24 -9.30 -11.10
CA HIS A 109 11.34 -9.24 -9.96
C HIS A 109 11.99 -8.37 -8.87
N PRO A 110 11.29 -7.35 -8.33
CA PRO A 110 11.78 -6.66 -7.14
C PRO A 110 11.87 -7.70 -6.02
N LYS A 111 13.08 -7.90 -5.46
CA LYS A 111 13.26 -8.85 -4.36
C LYS A 111 12.45 -8.34 -3.16
N PRO A 112 11.45 -9.10 -2.66
CA PRO A 112 10.71 -8.71 -1.47
C PRO A 112 11.69 -8.58 -0.30
N VAL A 113 11.49 -7.57 0.54
CA VAL A 113 12.38 -7.35 1.68
C VAL A 113 12.17 -8.52 2.65
N PRO A 114 13.23 -9.26 3.04
CA PRO A 114 13.07 -10.37 3.96
C PRO A 114 12.59 -9.82 5.31
N GLY A 115 11.33 -10.11 5.63
CA GLY A 115 10.67 -9.68 6.85
C GLY A 115 9.84 -10.80 7.45
N PHE A 116 9.27 -10.54 8.62
CA PHE A 116 8.24 -11.42 9.17
C PHE A 116 6.98 -11.30 8.33
N GLN A 117 6.45 -12.45 7.93
CA GLN A 117 5.31 -12.55 7.04
C GLN A 117 4.11 -13.16 7.76
N VAL A 118 2.98 -13.08 7.07
CA VAL A 118 1.71 -13.70 7.42
C VAL A 118 1.47 -14.84 6.43
N ALA A 119 1.02 -16.00 6.91
CA ALA A 119 0.69 -17.12 6.06
C ALA A 119 -0.79 -17.48 6.14
N TYR A 120 -1.34 -17.87 4.99
CA TYR A 120 -2.65 -18.47 4.85
C TYR A 120 -2.44 -19.93 4.45
N VAL A 121 -2.78 -20.85 5.35
CA VAL A 121 -2.67 -22.30 5.10
C VAL A 121 -4.07 -22.85 4.87
N VAL A 122 -4.33 -23.37 3.68
CA VAL A 122 -5.61 -23.97 3.30
C VAL A 122 -5.51 -25.48 3.49
N PHE A 123 -6.36 -26.05 4.34
CA PHE A 123 -6.48 -27.50 4.50
C PHE A 123 -7.58 -28.07 3.60
N ARG A 124 -7.40 -29.31 3.15
CA ARG A 124 -8.45 -30.05 2.42
C ARG A 124 -9.69 -30.30 3.29
N LYS A 125 -9.48 -30.54 4.59
CA LYS A 125 -10.54 -30.84 5.56
C LYS A 125 -10.55 -29.80 6.70
N PRO A 126 -11.73 -29.40 7.20
CA PRO A 126 -11.83 -28.44 8.31
C PRO A 126 -11.27 -29.01 9.63
N SER A 127 -11.21 -30.34 9.77
CA SER A 127 -10.56 -31.01 10.90
C SER A 127 -9.09 -30.61 11.07
N GLY A 128 -8.41 -30.27 9.96
CA GLY A 128 -7.01 -29.85 10.00
C GLY A 128 -6.80 -28.51 10.70
N VAL A 129 -7.76 -27.59 10.58
CA VAL A 129 -7.73 -26.29 11.28
C VAL A 129 -7.88 -26.49 12.78
N SER A 130 -8.83 -27.32 13.21
CA SER A 130 -9.01 -27.63 14.63
C SER A 130 -7.81 -28.35 15.24
N ALA A 131 -7.21 -29.29 14.49
CA ALA A 131 -6.00 -29.99 14.91
C ALA A 131 -4.80 -29.04 15.04
N ALA A 132 -4.63 -28.12 14.08
CA ALA A 132 -3.57 -27.12 14.14
C ALA A 132 -3.72 -26.15 15.32
N LEU A 133 -4.95 -25.78 15.69
CA LEU A 133 -5.22 -24.93 16.87
C LEU A 133 -4.96 -25.64 18.21
N ALA A 134 -5.07 -26.97 18.23
CA ALA A 134 -4.82 -27.80 19.41
C ALA A 134 -3.33 -28.17 19.58
N LEU A 135 -2.51 -27.90 18.57
CA LEU A 135 -1.10 -28.28 18.59
C LEU A 135 -0.31 -27.36 19.54
N LYS A 136 0.30 -27.96 20.56
CA LYS A 136 1.13 -27.27 21.57
C LYS A 136 2.60 -27.72 21.54
N ASP A 137 2.90 -28.79 20.82
CA ASP A 137 4.23 -29.39 20.76
C ASP A 137 5.19 -28.60 19.85
N PRO A 138 6.49 -28.52 20.20
CA PRO A 138 7.46 -27.77 19.42
C PRO A 138 7.72 -28.42 18.05
N LEU A 139 7.38 -27.70 16.98
CA LEU A 139 7.63 -28.17 15.61
C LEU A 139 9.05 -27.84 15.15
N LEU A 140 9.67 -28.74 14.39
CA LEU A 140 11.03 -28.59 13.88
C LEU A 140 11.01 -28.09 12.43
N VAL A 141 11.69 -26.96 12.19
CA VAL A 141 11.75 -26.31 10.87
C VAL A 141 12.79 -26.97 9.96
N SER A 142 14.00 -27.24 10.46
CA SER A 142 15.07 -27.90 9.71
C SER A 142 15.19 -29.37 10.13
N THR A 143 14.73 -30.27 9.27
CA THR A 143 14.93 -31.73 9.40
C THR A 143 16.14 -32.16 8.58
N GLU A 144 16.73 -33.31 8.91
CA GLU A 144 17.87 -33.88 8.14
C GLU A 144 17.50 -34.14 6.67
N SER A 145 16.22 -34.48 6.42
CA SER A 145 15.69 -34.70 5.07
C SER A 145 15.53 -33.42 4.23
N HIS A 146 15.38 -32.26 4.87
CA HIS A 146 15.10 -31.00 4.21
C HIS A 146 15.73 -29.84 5.00
N PRO A 147 17.06 -29.65 4.86
CA PRO A 147 17.75 -28.58 5.57
C PRO A 147 17.33 -27.22 5.04
N VAL A 148 16.93 -26.32 5.94
CA VAL A 148 16.66 -24.93 5.57
C VAL A 148 18.00 -24.19 5.50
N LYS A 149 18.40 -23.78 4.29
CA LYS A 149 19.63 -22.99 4.09
C LYS A 149 19.44 -21.61 4.72
N THR A 150 20.30 -21.26 5.68
CA THR A 150 20.32 -19.94 6.33
C THR A 150 21.71 -19.32 6.29
N GLY A 151 21.78 -18.01 6.54
CA GLY A 151 23.03 -17.26 6.61
C GLY A 151 23.84 -17.29 5.31
N VAL A 152 25.12 -17.61 5.40
CA VAL A 152 26.08 -17.55 4.28
C VAL A 152 25.71 -18.53 3.16
N HIS A 153 25.28 -19.75 3.48
CA HIS A 153 24.91 -20.74 2.46
C HIS A 153 23.70 -20.29 1.63
N LYS A 154 22.77 -19.58 2.26
CA LYS A 154 21.65 -18.95 1.57
C LYS A 154 22.16 -17.88 0.61
N TRP A 155 23.00 -16.96 1.09
CA TRP A 155 23.54 -15.88 0.26
C TRP A 155 24.40 -16.37 -0.90
N ILE A 156 25.17 -17.44 -0.71
CA ILE A 156 25.95 -18.07 -1.80
C ILE A 156 25.01 -18.64 -2.86
N SER A 157 23.95 -19.34 -2.44
CA SER A 157 22.96 -19.90 -3.38
C SER A 157 22.23 -18.76 -4.12
N GLU A 158 21.75 -17.74 -3.39
CA GLU A 158 21.08 -16.58 -3.98
C GLU A 158 21.97 -15.79 -4.93
N TYR A 159 23.28 -15.71 -4.65
CA TYR A 159 24.25 -15.09 -5.53
C TYR A 159 24.44 -15.92 -6.80
N ALA A 160 24.60 -17.24 -6.68
CA ALA A 160 24.69 -18.13 -7.83
C ALA A 160 23.43 -18.05 -8.71
N ASP A 161 22.24 -18.02 -8.11
CA ASP A 161 20.96 -17.90 -8.81
C ASP A 161 20.77 -16.51 -9.46
N SER A 162 21.42 -15.47 -8.92
CA SER A 162 21.39 -14.13 -9.52
C SER A 162 22.22 -14.03 -10.79
N VAL A 163 23.15 -14.96 -11.01
CA VAL A 163 23.91 -15.08 -12.25
C VAL A 163 23.03 -15.82 -13.26
N LEU A 164 22.31 -15.05 -14.06
CA LEU A 164 21.40 -15.55 -15.09
C LEU A 164 22.17 -15.93 -16.36
N ASP A 165 21.64 -16.92 -17.08
CA ASP A 165 22.11 -17.25 -18.43
C ASP A 165 21.80 -16.07 -19.39
N PRO A 166 22.82 -15.45 -20.01
CA PRO A 166 22.63 -14.28 -20.86
C PRO A 166 21.76 -14.57 -22.09
N GLU A 167 21.74 -15.81 -22.60
CA GLU A 167 20.94 -16.18 -23.77
C GLU A 167 19.44 -16.20 -23.45
N ALA A 168 19.07 -16.83 -22.33
CA ALA A 168 17.69 -16.86 -21.86
C ALA A 168 17.16 -15.44 -21.53
N LEU A 169 17.99 -14.60 -20.92
CA LEU A 169 17.65 -13.20 -20.63
C LEU A 169 17.39 -12.40 -21.91
N ARG A 170 18.27 -12.55 -22.90
CA ARG A 170 18.15 -11.85 -24.18
C ARG A 170 16.85 -12.20 -24.89
N ALA A 171 16.49 -13.49 -24.94
CA ALA A 171 15.25 -13.92 -25.57
C ALA A 171 14.01 -13.26 -24.93
N GLU A 172 13.97 -13.16 -23.59
CA GLU A 172 12.85 -12.50 -22.91
C GLU A 172 12.80 -11.00 -23.22
N VAL A 173 13.94 -10.31 -23.19
CA VAL A 173 14.01 -8.88 -23.54
C VAL A 173 13.58 -8.64 -24.99
N ASP A 174 14.06 -9.46 -25.92
CA ASP A 174 13.71 -9.34 -27.34
C ASP A 174 12.19 -9.51 -27.54
N THR A 175 11.56 -10.52 -26.92
CA THR A 175 10.09 -10.69 -27.00
C THR A 175 9.31 -9.51 -26.39
N PHE A 176 9.81 -8.94 -25.28
CA PHE A 176 9.19 -7.79 -24.64
C PHE A 176 9.29 -6.54 -25.54
N MET A 177 10.47 -6.29 -26.11
CA MET A 177 10.71 -5.17 -27.02
C MET A 177 9.90 -5.30 -28.30
N GLU A 178 9.80 -6.49 -28.90
CA GLU A 178 8.94 -6.72 -30.06
C GLU A 178 7.46 -6.41 -29.78
N ALA A 179 6.96 -6.79 -28.60
CA ALA A 179 5.59 -6.47 -28.20
C ALA A 179 5.38 -4.96 -27.97
N TYR A 180 6.38 -4.29 -27.40
CA TYR A 180 6.37 -2.83 -27.21
C TYR A 180 6.42 -2.07 -28.53
N ASP A 181 7.30 -2.47 -29.45
CA ASP A 181 7.46 -1.85 -30.77
C ASP A 181 6.20 -2.01 -31.62
N LYS A 182 5.54 -3.19 -31.56
CA LYS A 182 4.23 -3.40 -32.20
C LYS A 182 3.16 -2.43 -31.68
N LYS A 183 3.03 -2.30 -30.36
CA LYS A 183 2.08 -1.34 -29.74
C LYS A 183 2.38 0.10 -30.14
N THR A 184 3.65 0.48 -30.11
CA THR A 184 4.09 1.83 -30.50
C THR A 184 3.78 2.10 -31.97
N ALA A 185 4.01 1.12 -32.85
CA ALA A 185 3.71 1.25 -34.27
C ALA A 185 2.19 1.33 -34.55
N GLU A 186 1.36 0.59 -33.81
CA GLU A 186 -0.10 0.70 -33.89
C GLU A 186 -0.60 2.07 -33.42
N GLU A 187 -0.06 2.59 -32.32
CA GLU A 187 -0.37 3.95 -31.84
C GLU A 187 0.06 5.02 -32.85
N GLU A 188 1.24 4.86 -33.46
CA GLU A 188 1.70 5.75 -34.52
C GLU A 188 0.84 5.63 -35.79
N ALA A 189 0.38 4.43 -36.15
CA ALA A 189 -0.51 4.22 -37.28
C ALA A 189 -1.88 4.89 -37.05
N LYS A 190 -2.48 4.69 -35.88
CA LYS A 190 -3.71 5.38 -35.48
C LYS A 190 -3.53 6.90 -35.46
N ALA A 191 -2.41 7.38 -34.93
CA ALA A 191 -2.12 8.81 -34.94
C ALA A 191 -1.95 9.37 -36.35
N LYS A 192 -1.41 8.59 -37.30
CA LYS A 192 -1.32 8.96 -38.72
C LYS A 192 -2.69 8.94 -39.41
N GLU A 193 -3.57 8.01 -39.05
CA GLU A 193 -4.94 7.93 -39.56
C GLU A 193 -5.81 9.09 -39.04
N GLU A 194 -5.65 9.47 -37.77
CA GLU A 194 -6.29 10.65 -37.17
C GLU A 194 -5.71 11.98 -37.69
N GLU A 195 -4.49 11.97 -38.24
CA GLU A 195 -3.83 13.16 -38.76
C GLU A 195 -4.39 13.54 -40.13
N GLY A 196 -5.13 14.65 -40.18
CA GLY A 196 -5.66 15.20 -41.42
C GLY A 196 -7.12 14.86 -41.71
N VAL A 197 -7.78 14.07 -40.85
CA VAL A 197 -9.24 13.93 -40.86
C VAL A 197 -9.84 15.16 -40.15
N PRO A 198 -10.66 15.98 -40.83
CA PRO A 198 -11.39 17.05 -40.18
C PRO A 198 -12.47 16.46 -39.28
N ASP A 199 -12.60 16.97 -38.06
CA ASP A 199 -13.70 16.62 -37.17
C ASP A 199 -15.05 17.08 -37.76
N GLU A 200 -16.18 16.62 -37.20
CA GLU A 200 -17.54 16.98 -37.66
C GLU A 200 -17.82 18.50 -37.67
N GLU A 201 -17.00 19.28 -36.95
CA GLU A 201 -17.03 20.75 -36.87
C GLU A 201 -16.02 21.44 -37.82
N GLY A 202 -15.32 20.68 -38.67
CA GLY A 202 -14.37 21.18 -39.67
C GLY A 202 -12.99 21.59 -39.14
N TRP A 203 -12.68 21.26 -37.89
CA TRP A 203 -11.37 21.53 -37.30
C TRP A 203 -10.39 20.37 -37.57
N VAL A 204 -9.15 20.71 -37.92
CA VAL A 204 -8.08 19.71 -38.12
C VAL A 204 -7.22 19.65 -36.87
N LYS A 205 -7.17 18.47 -36.23
CA LYS A 205 -6.34 18.20 -35.05
C LYS A 205 -4.85 18.21 -35.43
N VAL A 206 -4.09 19.20 -34.94
CA VAL A 206 -2.63 19.26 -35.13
C VAL A 206 -1.95 18.28 -34.17
N THR A 207 -1.58 17.10 -34.65
CA THR A 207 -0.76 16.16 -33.89
C THR A 207 0.73 16.46 -34.13
N ARG A 208 1.53 16.60 -33.06
CA ARG A 208 2.99 16.77 -33.17
C ARG A 208 3.65 15.39 -33.15
N ARG A 209 4.04 14.86 -34.32
CA ARG A 209 4.80 13.61 -34.38
C ARG A 209 6.13 13.71 -33.63
N GLY A 210 6.51 12.62 -32.96
CA GLY A 210 7.85 12.42 -32.39
C GLY A 210 8.11 13.03 -31.02
N ARG A 211 7.13 13.64 -30.35
CA ARG A 211 7.28 14.07 -28.95
C ARG A 211 6.30 13.30 -28.07
N ARG A 212 6.81 12.36 -27.27
CA ARG A 212 6.06 11.84 -26.12
C ARG A 212 5.54 13.03 -25.33
N SER A 213 4.25 13.01 -24.99
CA SER A 213 3.65 13.99 -24.09
C SER A 213 4.47 14.00 -22.79
N ALA A 214 5.35 14.99 -22.63
CA ALA A 214 6.13 15.16 -21.40
C ALA A 214 5.26 15.64 -20.24
N LEU A 215 4.01 16.01 -20.52
CA LEU A 215 3.03 16.31 -19.50
C LEU A 215 2.40 14.99 -19.05
N PRO A 216 2.48 14.67 -17.74
CA PRO A 216 1.74 13.55 -17.20
C PRO A 216 0.26 13.78 -17.50
N TRP A 217 -0.42 12.75 -17.98
CA TRP A 217 -1.88 12.76 -18.15
C TRP A 217 -2.55 12.57 -16.78
N THR A 218 -2.20 13.43 -15.83
CA THR A 218 -2.90 13.51 -14.55
C THR A 218 -3.70 14.79 -14.54
N GLU A 219 -4.96 14.70 -14.10
CA GLU A 219 -5.88 15.85 -14.01
C GLU A 219 -5.27 17.01 -13.19
N ALA A 220 -4.47 16.67 -12.18
CA ALA A 220 -3.74 17.67 -11.38
C ALA A 220 -2.67 18.43 -12.18
N ALA A 221 -1.97 17.78 -13.12
CA ALA A 221 -0.98 18.43 -13.96
C ALA A 221 -1.63 19.34 -15.00
N SER A 222 -2.76 18.93 -15.59
CA SER A 222 -3.51 19.76 -16.53
C SER A 222 -4.14 20.99 -15.86
N LEU A 223 -4.70 20.84 -14.65
CA LEU A 223 -5.22 21.95 -13.86
C LEU A 223 -4.12 22.98 -13.52
N ARG A 224 -2.91 22.52 -13.15
CA ARG A 224 -1.77 23.42 -12.87
C ARG A 224 -1.31 24.19 -14.11
N VAL A 225 -1.39 23.60 -15.29
CA VAL A 225 -1.07 24.30 -16.55
C VAL A 225 -2.13 25.36 -16.84
N LEU A 226 -3.42 25.03 -16.70
CA LEU A 226 -4.52 25.97 -16.85
C LEU A 226 -4.45 27.14 -15.87
N GLU A 227 -4.11 26.89 -14.60
CA GLU A 227 -3.89 27.93 -13.60
C GLU A 227 -2.73 28.86 -13.97
N ARG A 228 -1.60 28.31 -14.43
CA ARG A 228 -0.46 29.12 -14.91
C ARG A 228 -0.84 29.99 -16.10
N GLU A 229 -1.67 29.49 -17.01
CA GLU A 229 -2.16 30.28 -18.14
C GLU A 229 -3.12 31.40 -17.70
N LYS A 230 -4.04 31.12 -16.78
CA LYS A 230 -4.92 32.14 -16.17
C LYS A 230 -4.12 33.22 -15.47
N GLN A 231 -3.10 32.86 -14.69
CA GLN A 231 -2.20 33.82 -14.05
C GLN A 231 -1.43 34.67 -15.06
N LYS A 232 -0.97 34.09 -16.18
CA LYS A 232 -0.33 34.85 -17.26
C LYS A 232 -1.31 35.82 -17.93
N ARG A 233 -2.57 35.44 -18.13
CA ARG A 233 -3.61 36.34 -18.68
C ARG A 233 -3.88 37.50 -17.72
N ALA A 234 -4.10 37.21 -16.43
CA ALA A 234 -4.30 38.23 -15.40
C ALA A 234 -3.10 39.20 -15.26
N ARG A 235 -1.86 38.72 -15.45
CA ARG A 235 -0.67 39.59 -15.50
C ARG A 235 -0.60 40.49 -16.73
N LYS A 236 -1.20 40.07 -17.85
CA LYS A 236 -1.26 40.84 -19.11
C LYS A 236 -2.45 41.81 -19.15
N GLU A 237 -3.45 41.61 -18.30
CA GLU A 237 -4.51 42.57 -18.07
C GLU A 237 -3.91 43.78 -17.35
N LEU A 238 -3.64 44.86 -18.10
CA LEU A 238 -3.21 46.13 -17.52
C LEU A 238 -4.41 46.77 -16.79
N LEU A 239 -4.53 46.51 -15.50
CA LEU A 239 -5.44 47.27 -14.64
C LEU A 239 -5.01 48.74 -14.66
N ASN A 240 -5.97 49.64 -14.92
CA ASN A 240 -5.74 51.09 -15.07
C ASN A 240 -4.87 51.49 -16.28
N PHE A 241 -5.05 50.83 -17.42
CA PHE A 241 -4.38 51.22 -18.67
C PHE A 241 -4.66 52.68 -19.08
N TYR A 242 -5.86 53.19 -18.79
CA TYR A 242 -6.27 54.53 -19.20
C TYR A 242 -6.21 55.55 -18.06
N ALA A 243 -5.77 56.78 -18.38
CA ALA A 243 -5.64 57.87 -17.41
C ALA A 243 -6.94 58.22 -16.67
N TRP A 244 -8.11 58.01 -17.28
CA TRP A 244 -9.40 58.22 -16.61
C TRP A 244 -9.66 57.20 -15.50
N GLN A 245 -9.22 55.95 -15.66
CA GLN A 245 -9.34 54.91 -14.63
C GLN A 245 -8.55 55.29 -13.37
N HIS A 246 -7.35 55.86 -13.55
CA HIS A 246 -6.56 56.42 -12.45
C HIS A 246 -7.21 57.62 -11.77
N ARG A 247 -7.97 58.44 -12.50
CA ARG A 247 -8.70 59.58 -11.91
C ARG A 247 -9.90 59.09 -11.12
N GLU A 248 -10.66 58.14 -11.66
CA GLU A 248 -11.86 57.60 -11.05
C GLU A 248 -11.56 56.80 -9.79
N THR A 249 -10.56 55.90 -9.82
CA THR A 249 -10.07 55.18 -8.64
C THR A 249 -9.60 56.12 -7.52
N LYS A 250 -8.90 57.22 -7.86
CA LYS A 250 -8.51 58.24 -6.87
C LYS A 250 -9.72 58.99 -6.31
N MET A 251 -10.71 59.31 -7.15
CA MET A 251 -11.94 59.97 -6.72
C MET A 251 -12.79 59.08 -5.82
N GLU A 252 -12.94 57.80 -6.15
CA GLU A 252 -13.62 56.81 -5.32
C GLU A 252 -12.92 56.63 -3.98
N HIS A 253 -11.58 56.54 -3.97
CA HIS A 253 -10.81 56.45 -2.73
C HIS A 253 -10.98 57.70 -1.85
N LEU A 254 -10.96 58.89 -2.46
CA LEU A 254 -11.25 60.16 -1.76
C LEU A 254 -12.67 60.19 -1.18
N ALA A 255 -13.67 59.71 -1.94
CA ALA A 255 -15.05 59.62 -1.47
C ALA A 255 -15.20 58.62 -0.30
N GLN A 256 -14.53 57.47 -0.38
CA GLN A 256 -14.50 56.49 0.71
C GLN A 256 -13.86 57.06 1.99
N LEU A 257 -12.77 57.81 1.88
CA LEU A 257 -12.14 58.48 3.04
C LEU A 257 -13.05 59.53 3.66
N ARG A 258 -13.74 60.34 2.85
CA ARG A 258 -14.72 61.33 3.34
C ARG A 258 -15.87 60.66 4.09
N LYS A 259 -16.41 59.58 3.52
CA LYS A 259 -17.47 58.80 4.16
C LYS A 259 -17.04 58.22 5.51
N LYS A 260 -15.86 57.59 5.57
CA LYS A 260 -15.29 57.08 6.83
C LYS A 260 -15.07 58.19 7.86
N PHE A 261 -14.62 59.36 7.42
CA PHE A 261 -14.42 60.51 8.30
C PHE A 261 -15.75 61.02 8.88
N GLU A 262 -16.82 61.09 8.08
CA GLU A 262 -18.15 61.45 8.54
C GLU A 262 -18.72 60.41 9.53
N GLU A 263 -18.55 59.13 9.24
CA GLU A 263 -18.93 58.03 10.14
C GLU A 263 -18.18 58.11 11.47
N ASP A 264 -16.85 58.35 11.44
CA ASP A 264 -16.04 58.50 12.65
C ASP A 264 -16.42 59.77 13.42
N LYS A 265 -16.75 60.87 12.74
CA LYS A 265 -17.24 62.10 13.38
C LYS A 265 -18.56 61.84 14.10
N GLN A 266 -19.52 61.18 13.45
CA GLN A 266 -20.79 60.78 14.06
C GLN A 266 -20.58 59.85 15.25
N ARG A 267 -19.64 58.91 15.12
CA ARG A 267 -19.28 57.98 16.20
C ARG A 267 -18.68 58.70 17.41
N ILE A 268 -17.81 59.68 17.18
CA ILE A 268 -17.23 60.52 18.23
C ILE A 268 -18.31 61.38 18.89
N GLU A 269 -19.24 61.97 18.12
CA GLU A 269 -20.37 62.73 18.66
C GLU A 269 -21.26 61.87 19.56
N LEU A 270 -21.58 60.63 19.16
CA LEU A 270 -22.30 59.66 19.99
C LEU A 270 -21.51 59.32 21.28
N MET A 271 -20.19 59.10 21.18
CA MET A 271 -19.35 58.84 22.36
C MET A 271 -19.24 60.04 23.30
N ARG A 272 -19.23 61.27 22.78
CA ARG A 272 -19.26 62.51 23.57
C ARG A 272 -20.61 62.68 24.28
N ALA A 273 -21.71 62.43 23.59
CA ALA A 273 -23.06 62.46 24.18
C ALA A 273 -23.20 61.44 25.33
N GLN A 274 -22.62 60.25 25.16
CA GLN A 274 -22.59 59.21 26.20
C GLN A 274 -21.52 59.46 27.29
N ARG A 275 -20.76 60.57 27.24
CA ARG A 275 -19.63 60.91 28.14
C ARG A 275 -18.56 59.81 28.24
N LYS A 276 -18.41 59.02 27.18
CA LYS A 276 -17.41 57.93 27.07
C LYS A 276 -16.20 58.33 26.23
N PHE A 277 -16.20 59.52 25.64
CA PHE A 277 -15.09 60.03 24.84
C PHE A 277 -13.92 60.48 25.73
N ARG A 278 -12.77 59.81 25.61
CA ARG A 278 -11.50 60.20 26.24
C ARG A 278 -10.53 60.66 25.13
N PRO A 279 -10.29 61.96 24.97
CA PRO A 279 -9.22 62.41 24.10
C PRO A 279 -7.88 62.07 24.78
N TYR A 280 -6.97 61.48 24.00
CA TYR A 280 -5.67 60.91 24.37
C TYR A 280 -5.69 59.45 24.84
#